data_AF-A0A481QVX4-F1
#
_entry.id   AF-A0A481QVX4-F1
#
_cell.length_a   1.000
_cell.length_b   1.000
_cell.length_c   1.000
_cell.angle_alpha   90.00
_cell.angle_beta   90.00
_cell.angle_gamma   90.00
#
_symmetry.space_group_name_H-M   'P 1'
#
loop_
_entity.id
_entity.type
_entity.pdbx_description
1 polymer ?
#
loop_
_entity_poly.entity_id
_entity_poly.type
_entity_poly.pdbx_seq_one_letter_code
_entity_poly.pdbx_strand_id
1 'polypeptide(L)'
;MDTTRTEVVDDTVLDQAAHWCMRLHDDSCRADERLEFQQWVQADPRHAFEYAKMLEIWDLSEHLPAEPGTAKTLLTGHLPGRAGARRI
;
A
#
# COMPACT_ATOMS: atom_id res chain seq x y z
N MET A 1 -5.89 -30.80 1.48
CA MET A 1 -5.31 -29.86 2.45
C MET A 1 -4.17 -29.14 1.74
N ASP A 2 -4.42 -27.94 1.22
CA ASP A 2 -3.43 -27.10 0.49
C ASP A 2 -3.48 -25.63 0.96
N THR A 3 -4.06 -25.37 2.14
CA THR A 3 -4.20 -23.99 2.65
C THR A 3 -2.85 -23.43 3.12
N THR A 4 -2.01 -24.28 3.72
CA THR A 4 -0.72 -23.86 4.30
C THR A 4 0.34 -23.42 3.30
N ARG A 5 0.27 -23.87 2.04
CA ARG A 5 1.21 -23.43 1.01
C ARG A 5 0.81 -22.09 0.38
N THR A 6 -0.49 -21.79 0.37
CA THR A 6 -0.98 -20.55 -0.21
C THR A 6 -0.71 -19.39 0.73
N GLU A 7 -0.98 -19.54 2.04
CA GLU A 7 -0.70 -18.52 3.07
C GLU A 7 0.75 -18.04 3.07
N VAL A 8 1.75 -18.94 3.09
CA VAL A 8 3.17 -18.55 3.07
C VAL A 8 3.60 -17.81 1.79
N VAL A 9 2.96 -18.10 0.65
CA VAL A 9 3.22 -17.38 -0.60
C VAL A 9 2.59 -15.99 -0.53
N ASP A 10 1.36 -15.88 -0.03
CA ASP A 10 0.68 -14.60 0.15
C ASP A 10 1.42 -13.71 1.20
N ASP A 11 1.93 -14.28 2.30
CA ASP A 11 2.79 -13.58 3.27
C ASP A 11 4.09 -13.07 2.63
N THR A 12 4.71 -13.87 1.74
CA THR A 12 5.91 -13.45 1.01
C THR A 12 5.60 -12.29 0.05
N VAL A 13 4.46 -12.35 -0.63
CA VAL A 13 4.01 -11.26 -1.52
C VAL A 13 3.68 -10.00 -0.72
N LEU A 14 3.09 -10.15 0.46
CA LEU A 14 2.78 -9.06 1.37
C LEU A 14 4.05 -8.33 1.85
N ASP A 15 5.09 -9.09 2.22
CA ASP A 15 6.39 -8.54 2.60
C ASP A 15 7.04 -7.77 1.42
N GLN A 16 7.01 -8.35 0.21
CA GLN A 16 7.50 -7.69 -1.00
C GLN A 16 6.71 -6.41 -1.32
N ALA A 17 5.39 -6.43 -1.16
CA ALA A 17 4.54 -5.26 -1.33
C ALA A 17 4.93 -4.14 -0.36
N ALA A 18 5.16 -4.47 0.92
CA ALA A 18 5.59 -3.50 1.92
C ALA A 18 6.99 -2.92 1.59
N HIS A 19 7.92 -3.77 1.14
CA HIS A 19 9.23 -3.35 0.68
C HIS A 19 9.14 -2.33 -0.47
N TRP A 20 8.37 -2.65 -1.51
CA TRP A 20 8.17 -1.76 -2.65
C TRP A 20 7.44 -0.47 -2.26
N CYS A 21 6.49 -0.54 -1.32
CA CYS A 21 5.83 0.65 -0.78
C CYS A 21 6.86 1.61 -0.17
N MET A 22 7.79 1.11 0.65
CA MET A 22 8.85 1.94 1.21
C MET A 22 9.83 2.47 0.15
N ARG A 23 10.26 1.63 -0.82
CA ARG A 23 11.19 2.06 -1.87
C ARG A 23 10.59 3.10 -2.81
N LEU A 24 9.32 2.98 -3.20
CA LEU A 24 8.70 3.89 -4.17
C LEU A 24 8.34 5.25 -3.58
N HIS A 25 8.15 5.33 -2.26
CA HIS A 25 7.96 6.61 -1.55
C HIS A 25 9.29 7.27 -1.16
N ASP A 26 10.43 6.63 -1.41
CA ASP A 26 11.74 7.25 -1.23
C ASP A 26 12.10 8.12 -2.46
N ASP A 27 12.46 9.38 -2.25
CA ASP A 27 12.87 10.31 -3.31
C ASP A 27 14.11 9.85 -4.10
N SER A 28 14.90 8.92 -3.55
CA SER A 28 16.10 8.37 -4.20
C SER A 28 15.79 7.14 -5.08
N CYS A 29 14.52 6.77 -5.25
CA CYS A 29 14.11 5.61 -6.04
C CYS A 29 14.55 5.75 -7.51
N ARG A 30 15.39 4.80 -7.96
CA ARG A 30 16.00 4.84 -9.29
C ARG A 30 15.08 4.25 -10.37
N ALA A 31 15.35 4.61 -11.62
CA ALA A 31 14.60 4.10 -12.76
C ALA A 31 14.67 2.57 -12.90
N ASP A 32 15.83 1.97 -12.60
CA ASP A 32 16.02 0.51 -12.58
C ASP A 32 15.08 -0.17 -11.57
N GLU A 33 14.95 0.39 -10.37
CA GLU A 33 14.10 -0.16 -9.32
C GLU A 33 12.62 -0.06 -9.67
N ARG A 34 12.22 1.03 -10.34
CA ARG A 34 10.87 1.15 -10.89
C ARG A 34 10.60 0.07 -11.93
N LEU A 35 11.58 -0.28 -12.75
CA LEU A 35 11.45 -1.36 -13.73
C LEU A 35 11.36 -2.74 -13.04
N GLU A 36 12.14 -2.97 -11.99
CA GLU A 36 12.05 -4.17 -11.16
C GLU A 36 10.68 -4.30 -10.49
N PHE A 37 10.16 -3.20 -9.93
CA PHE A 37 8.80 -3.15 -9.41
C PHE A 37 7.76 -3.47 -10.49
N GLN A 38 7.87 -2.89 -11.69
CA GLN A 38 6.94 -3.19 -12.77
C GLN A 38 6.98 -4.67 -13.17
N GLN A 39 8.18 -5.26 -13.26
CA GLN A 39 8.32 -6.70 -13.53
C GLN A 39 7.69 -7.54 -12.43
N TRP A 40 7.89 -7.16 -11.17
CA TRP A 40 7.27 -7.82 -10.03
C TRP A 40 5.75 -7.75 -10.11
N VAL A 41 5.14 -6.58 -10.30
CA VAL A 41 3.67 -6.42 -10.40
C VAL A 41 3.09 -7.20 -11.59
N GLN A 42 3.80 -7.26 -12.72
CA GLN A 42 3.34 -7.98 -13.90
C GLN A 42 3.51 -9.51 -13.80
N ALA A 43 4.34 -9.99 -12.86
CA ALA A 43 4.58 -11.42 -12.69
C ALA A 43 3.35 -12.17 -12.16
N ASP A 44 2.59 -11.56 -11.25
CA ASP A 44 1.37 -12.15 -10.69
C ASP A 44 0.33 -11.08 -10.32
N PRO A 45 -0.95 -11.24 -10.68
CA PRO A 45 -2.00 -10.27 -10.31
C PRO A 45 -2.17 -10.08 -8.80
N ARG A 46 -1.76 -11.05 -7.96
CA ARG A 46 -1.77 -10.91 -6.50
C ARG A 46 -0.78 -9.85 -6.01
N HIS A 47 0.35 -9.68 -6.68
CA HIS A 47 1.34 -8.67 -6.33
C HIS A 47 0.74 -7.26 -6.40
N ALA A 48 -0.01 -6.98 -7.47
CA ALA A 48 -0.74 -5.73 -7.62
C ALA A 48 -1.78 -5.53 -6.50
N PHE A 49 -2.47 -6.60 -6.10
CA PHE A 49 -3.49 -6.56 -5.06
C PHE A 49 -2.91 -6.30 -3.66
N GLU A 50 -1.85 -7.01 -3.28
CA GLU A 50 -1.20 -6.80 -1.97
C GLU A 50 -0.49 -5.44 -1.91
N TYR A 51 0.11 -4.99 -3.02
CA TYR A 51 0.65 -3.64 -3.10
C TYR A 51 -0.42 -2.56 -2.94
N ALA A 52 -1.61 -2.73 -3.54
CA ALA A 52 -2.71 -1.79 -3.37
C ALA A 52 -3.17 -1.68 -1.90
N LYS A 53 -3.16 -2.78 -1.14
CA LYS A 53 -3.45 -2.74 0.31
C LYS A 53 -2.40 -1.94 1.08
N MET A 54 -1.12 -2.14 0.77
CA MET A 54 -0.03 -1.39 1.42
C MET A 54 -0.12 0.11 1.09
N LEU A 55 -0.48 0.44 -0.15
CA LEU A 55 -0.74 1.82 -0.55
C LEU A 55 -1.91 2.45 0.21
N GLU A 56 -3.00 1.72 0.44
CA GLU A 56 -4.14 2.25 1.21
C GLU A 56 -3.73 2.61 2.64
N ILE A 57 -2.89 1.78 3.28
CA ILE A 57 -2.35 2.06 4.62
C ILE A 57 -1.44 3.30 4.59
N TRP A 58 -0.62 3.43 3.56
CA TRP A 58 0.29 4.57 3.40
C TRP A 58 -0.47 5.88 3.17
N ASP A 59 -1.42 5.90 2.24
CA ASP A 59 -2.28 7.05 1.93
C ASP A 59 -3.04 7.53 3.17
N LEU A 60 -3.61 6.60 3.94
CA LEU A 60 -4.27 6.92 5.21
C LEU A 60 -3.31 7.55 6.22
N SER A 61 -2.04 7.14 6.21
CA SER A 61 -1.01 7.67 7.09
C SER A 61 -0.56 9.08 6.69
N GLU A 62 -0.48 9.38 5.39
CA GLU A 62 -0.17 10.74 4.89
C GLU A 62 -1.29 11.74 5.19
N HIS A 63 -2.53 11.27 5.27
CA HIS A 63 -3.68 12.09 5.64
C HIS A 63 -3.79 12.37 7.15
N LEU A 64 -2.90 11.79 7.98
CA LEU A 64 -2.90 12.10 9.40
C LEU A 64 -2.40 13.53 9.64
N PRO A 65 -3.13 14.34 10.44
CA PRO A 65 -2.67 15.67 10.78
C PRO A 65 -1.34 15.56 11.56
N ALA A 66 -0.34 16.33 11.14
CA ALA A 66 0.97 16.42 11.81
C ALA A 66 0.91 17.02 13.23
N GLU A 67 -0.29 17.44 13.67
CA GLU A 67 -0.54 18.04 14.97
C GLU A 67 -0.56 16.97 16.09
N PRO A 68 0.37 17.00 17.05
CA PRO A 68 0.45 16.00 18.13
C PRO A 68 -0.72 16.06 19.14
N GLY A 69 -1.72 16.94 18.93
CA GLY A 69 -2.83 17.20 19.85
C GLY A 69 -4.16 16.52 19.53
N THR A 70 -4.39 16.02 18.31
CA THR A 70 -5.76 15.70 17.84
C THR A 70 -5.98 14.24 17.45
N ALA A 71 -4.93 13.41 17.43
CA ALA A 71 -5.00 12.00 17.05
C ALA A 71 -5.94 11.14 17.92
N LYS A 72 -6.26 11.58 19.15
CA LYS A 72 -7.14 10.84 20.07
C LYS A 72 -8.63 10.87 19.68
N THR A 73 -9.03 11.71 18.72
CA THR A 73 -10.45 11.83 18.33
C THR A 73 -10.77 11.09 17.03
N LEU A 74 -9.77 10.80 16.18
CA LEU A 74 -10.02 10.29 14.82
C LEU A 74 -10.11 8.76 14.71
N LEU A 75 -9.57 8.00 15.67
CA LEU A 75 -9.68 6.53 15.67
C LEU A 75 -11.10 6.03 16.03
N THR A 76 -12.05 6.92 16.31
CA THR A 76 -13.43 6.61 16.73
C THR A 76 -14.50 7.05 15.70
N GLY A 77 -14.12 7.52 14.51
CA GLY A 77 -15.06 8.08 13.53
C GLY A 77 -14.99 7.43 12.15
N HIS A 78 -15.77 6.37 11.94
CA HIS A 78 -16.11 5.84 10.61
C HIS A 78 -16.87 6.91 9.79
N LEU A 79 -16.44 7.10 8.52
CA LEU A 79 -16.88 8.13 7.55
C LEU A 79 -18.40 8.15 7.26
N PRO A 80 -18.93 9.30 6.78
CA PRO A 80 -19.56 9.26 5.46
C PRO A 80 -19.22 10.49 4.61
N GLY A 81 -18.67 10.27 3.41
CA GLY A 81 -18.44 11.38 2.49
C GLY A 81 -17.59 11.08 1.27
N ARG A 82 -17.87 10.00 0.52
CA ARG A 82 -17.36 9.89 -0.86
C ARG A 82 -18.17 10.83 -1.76
N ALA A 83 -17.61 12.00 -2.04
CA ALA A 83 -17.95 12.88 -3.15
C ALA A 83 -16.66 13.62 -3.52
N GLY A 84 -16.14 13.65 -4.74
CA GLY A 84 -16.57 13.16 -6.05
C GLY A 84 -15.52 13.64 -7.08
N ALA A 85 -15.66 13.19 -8.32
CA ALA A 85 -15.05 13.73 -9.55
C ALA A 85 -13.50 13.79 -9.57
N ARG A 86 -12.78 12.84 -10.15
CA ARG A 86 -12.62 12.60 -11.61
C ARG A 86 -12.51 13.89 -12.45
N ARG A 87 -11.34 14.02 -13.11
CA ARG A 87 -11.03 14.81 -14.33
C ARG A 87 -10.83 16.32 -14.11
N ILE A 88 -9.93 17.03 -14.81
CA ILE A 88 -9.19 16.84 -16.08
C ILE A 88 -7.82 17.55 -15.97
#